data_AF-A0A076V2M0-F1
#
_entry.id   AF-A0A076V2M0-F1
#
_cell.length_a   1.000
_cell.length_b   1.000
_cell.length_c   1.000
_cell.angle_alpha   90.00
_cell.angle_beta   90.00
_cell.angle_gamma   90.00
#
_symmetry.space_group_name_H-M   'P 1'
#
loop_
_entity.id
_entity.type
_entity.pdbx_description
1 polymer ?
#
loop_
_entity_poly.entity_id
_entity_poly.type
_entity_poly.pdbx_seq_one_letter_code
_entity_poly.pdbx_strand_id
1 'polypeptide(L)' 'KAGSKTGKTLLEAIDAIDPPSRPVDKPLRLPLQDVYKIGGIGTVPVGRVETGVIKAGMVVSFAP' A
#
# COMPACT_ATOMS: atom_id res chain seq x y z
N LYS A 1 -17.22 -29.16 -28.85
CA LYS A 1 -18.04 -29.02 -27.63
C LYS A 1 -17.09 -28.53 -26.53
N ALA A 2 -17.19 -27.25 -26.13
CA ALA A 2 -16.34 -26.74 -25.06
C ALA A 2 -16.68 -27.52 -23.77
N GLY A 3 -15.71 -28.24 -23.22
CA GLY A 3 -15.89 -28.96 -21.96
C GLY A 3 -16.27 -27.99 -20.84
N SER A 4 -17.06 -28.47 -19.87
CA SER A 4 -17.37 -27.72 -18.65
C SER A 4 -16.06 -27.27 -18.00
N LYS A 5 -15.88 -25.95 -17.83
CA LYS A 5 -14.72 -25.42 -17.11
C LYS A 5 -15.06 -25.33 -15.63
N THR A 6 -14.39 -26.13 -14.82
CA THR A 6 -14.47 -26.09 -13.36
C THR A 6 -13.36 -25.18 -12.83
N GLY A 7 -13.70 -24.15 -12.06
CA GLY A 7 -12.72 -23.23 -11.46
C GLY A 7 -13.37 -21.90 -11.09
N LYS A 8 -12.65 -21.11 -10.26
CA LYS A 8 -13.06 -19.75 -9.94
C LYS A 8 -12.81 -18.84 -11.15
N THR A 9 -13.72 -17.90 -11.40
CA THR A 9 -13.43 -16.78 -12.31
C THR A 9 -12.31 -15.92 -11.74
N LEU A 10 -11.69 -15.06 -12.56
CA LEU A 10 -10.65 -14.14 -12.08
C LEU A 10 -11.15 -13.28 -10.91
N LEU A 11 -12.39 -12.78 -11.02
CA LEU A 11 -12.99 -11.96 -9.98
C LEU A 11 -13.22 -12.76 -8.69
N GLU A 12 -13.79 -13.97 -8.79
CA GLU A 12 -13.98 -14.89 -7.66
C GLU A 12 -12.66 -15.29 -6.99
N ALA A 13 -11.58 -15.37 -7.77
CA ALA A 13 -10.25 -15.67 -7.24
C ALA A 13 -9.67 -14.49 -6.45
N ILE A 14 -9.85 -13.25 -6.92
CA ILE A 14 -9.41 -12.03 -6.22
C ILE A 14 -10.23 -11.84 -4.93
N ASP A 15 -11.55 -11.98 -5.01
CA ASP A 15 -12.45 -11.81 -3.86
C ASP A 15 -12.26 -12.89 -2.79
N ALA A 16 -11.69 -14.04 -3.17
CA ALA A 16 -11.36 -15.12 -2.24
C ALA A 16 -10.02 -14.94 -1.50
N ILE A 17 -9.28 -13.85 -1.74
CA ILE A 17 -8.03 -13.57 -1.03
C ILE A 17 -8.35 -12.91 0.31
N ASP A 18 -7.95 -13.57 1.41
CA ASP A 18 -8.03 -12.98 2.74
C ASP A 18 -7.08 -11.76 2.85
N PRO A 19 -7.57 -10.59 3.27
CA PRO A 19 -6.72 -9.42 3.45
C PRO A 19 -5.62 -9.67 4.50
N PRO A 20 -4.38 -9.24 4.25
CA PRO A 20 -3.30 -9.39 5.23
C PRO A 20 -3.54 -8.51 6.46
N SER A 21 -3.10 -8.97 7.62
CA SER A 21 -3.09 -8.16 8.84
C SER A 21 -2.18 -6.94 8.69
N ARG A 22 -2.67 -5.78 9.13
CA ARG A 22 -1.94 -4.51 9.07
C ARG A 22 -1.38 -4.18 10.46
N PRO A 23 -0.05 -4.14 10.66
CA PRO A 23 0.55 -3.89 11.96
C PRO A 23 0.52 -2.40 12.33
N VAL A 24 -0.65 -1.91 12.74
CA VAL A 24 -0.88 -0.49 13.09
C VAL A 24 -0.27 -0.08 14.43
N ASP A 25 -0.06 -1.04 15.33
CA ASP A 25 0.50 -0.79 16.68
C ASP A 25 2.04 -0.68 16.66
N LYS A 26 2.68 -1.02 15.54
CA LYS A 26 4.13 -0.89 15.36
C LYS A 26 4.50 0.55 14.98
N PRO A 27 5.73 1.01 15.26
CA PRO A 27 6.20 2.31 14.81
C PRO A 27 6.05 2.52 13.31
N LEU A 28 5.83 3.77 12.87
CA LEU A 28 5.69 4.11 11.44
C LEU A 28 6.94 3.70 10.64
N ARG A 29 6.74 2.92 9.58
CA ARG A 29 7.74 2.66 8.53
C ARG A 29 7.07 2.80 7.17
N LEU A 30 7.60 3.72 6.38
CA LEU A 30 7.16 4.02 5.03
C LEU A 30 8.40 4.04 4.13
N PRO A 31 8.76 2.91 3.50
CA PRO A 31 9.86 2.85 2.54
C PRO A 31 9.53 3.72 1.33
N LEU A 32 10.50 4.54 0.91
CA LEU A 32 10.35 5.40 -0.26
C LEU A 32 10.54 4.60 -1.54
N GLN A 33 9.53 4.65 -2.39
CA GLN A 33 9.58 4.10 -3.74
C GLN A 33 10.09 5.16 -4.71
N ASP A 34 9.52 6.37 -4.64
CA ASP A 34 9.84 7.47 -5.55
C ASP A 34 9.68 8.83 -4.83
N VAL A 35 10.28 9.86 -5.40
CA VAL A 35 10.15 11.25 -4.91
C VAL A 35 9.90 12.19 -6.07
N TYR A 36 8.81 12.95 -5.99
CA TYR A 36 8.43 13.94 -7.00
C TYR A 36 8.61 15.37 -6.48
N LYS A 37 8.81 16.32 -7.39
CA LYS A 37 8.72 17.75 -7.12
C LYS A 37 7.56 18.34 -7.90
N ILE A 38 6.55 18.81 -7.18
CA ILE A 38 5.34 19.39 -7.77
C ILE A 38 5.33 20.89 -7.47
N GLY A 39 5.26 21.72 -8.52
CA GLY A 39 5.22 23.18 -8.39
C GLY A 39 4.03 23.62 -7.52
N GLY A 40 4.28 24.52 -6.55
CA GLY A 40 3.26 25.03 -5.63
C GLY A 40 2.90 24.10 -4.44
N ILE A 41 3.28 22.83 -4.47
CA ILE A 41 3.07 21.87 -3.36
C ILE A 41 4.39 21.57 -2.63
N GLY A 42 5.48 21.40 -3.39
CA GLY A 42 6.79 21.05 -2.89
C GLY A 42 7.20 19.61 -3.23
N THR A 43 7.99 19.00 -2.34
CA THR A 43 8.51 17.63 -2.50
C THR A 43 7.47 16.62 -2.00
N VAL A 44 7.13 15.65 -2.84
CA VAL A 44 6.13 14.62 -2.56
C VAL A 44 6.80 13.24 -2.59
N PRO A 45 7.16 12.67 -1.42
CA PRO A 45 7.62 11.29 -1.33
C PRO A 45 6.46 10.30 -1.50
N VAL A 46 6.71 9.20 -2.20
CA VAL A 46 5.71 8.14 -2.44
C VAL A 46 6.26 6.81 -1.94
N GLY A 47 5.40 6.03 -1.29
CA GLY A 47 5.74 4.73 -0.76
C GLY A 47 4.55 4.06 -0.09
N ARG A 48 4.71 2.79 0.26
CA ARG A 48 3.71 2.02 0.99
C ARG A 48 3.98 2.11 2.49
N VAL A 49 2.94 2.31 3.29
CA VAL A 49 3.05 2.17 4.75
C VAL A 49 3.12 0.68 5.07
N GLU A 50 4.27 0.23 5.55
CA GLU A 50 4.47 -1.17 5.96
C GLU A 50 4.04 -1.40 7.41
N THR A 51 4.29 -0.42 8.28
CA THR A 51 3.90 -0.47 9.70
C THR A 51 3.45 0.89 10.21
N GLY A 52 2.60 0.91 11.23
CA GLY A 52 2.10 2.12 11.88
C GLY A 52 1.02 2.86 11.09
N VAL A 53 0.80 4.12 11.46
CA VAL A 53 -0.22 5.00 10.88
C VAL A 53 0.40 6.37 10.60
N ILE A 54 0.00 7.00 9.49
CA ILE A 54 0.38 8.37 9.13
C ILE A 54 -0.88 9.25 9.06
N LYS A 55 -0.77 10.49 9.53
CA LYS A 55 -1.82 11.51 9.53
C LYS A 55 -1.22 12.87 9.13
N ALA A 56 -2.05 13.74 8.57
CA ALA A 56 -1.64 15.10 8.25
C ALA A 56 -1.16 15.85 9.51
N GLY A 57 -0.12 16.67 9.36
CA GLY A 57 0.48 17.44 10.46
C GLY A 57 1.46 16.68 11.35
N MET A 58 1.66 15.37 11.14
CA MET A 58 2.70 14.62 11.84
C MET A 58 4.09 15.08 11.41
N VAL A 59 4.99 15.28 12.39
CA VAL A 59 6.42 15.44 12.14
C VAL A 59 7.02 14.06 11.89
N VAL A 60 7.69 13.88 10.76
CA VAL A 60 8.32 12.63 10.35
C VAL A 60 9.81 12.84 10.05
N SER A 61 10.61 11.78 10.21
CA SER A 61 12.04 11.78 9.90
C SER A 61 12.34 10.77 8.80
N PHE A 62 13.18 11.15 7.85
CA PHE A 62 13.70 10.24 6.83
C PHE A 62 15.03 9.64 7.32
N ALA A 63 15.12 8.32 7.30
CA ALA A 63 16.35 7.59 7.59
C ALA A 63 16.91 7.01 6.28
N PRO A 64 18.25 6.93 6.13
CA PRO A 64 18.90 6.23 5.03
C PRO A 64 18.69 4.71 5.10
#